data_AF-A0A0V0SQ95-F1
#
_entry.id   AF-A0A0V0SQ95-F1
#
_cell.length_a   1.000
_cell.length_b   1.000
_cell.length_c   1.000
_cell.angle_alpha   90.00
_cell.angle_beta   90.00
_cell.angle_gamma   90.00
#
_symmetry.space_group_name_H-M   'P 1'
#
loop_
_entity.id
_entity.type
_entity.pdbx_description
1 polymer ?
#
loop_
_entity_poly.entity_id
_entity_poly.type
_entity_poly.pdbx_seq_one_letter_code
_entity_poly.pdbx_strand_id
1 'polypeptide(L)' 'MQLQPVGYPFQRVGMDLVGPLEETRNGNRYILVACDYFSKWPEAFALPNAEARTVAAAL' A
#
# COMPACT_ATOMS: atom_id res chain seq x y z
N MET A 1 -7.93 15.99 -9.38
CA MET A 1 -9.34 15.62 -9.07
C MET A 1 -9.59 14.22 -9.58
N GLN A 2 -10.24 13.35 -8.80
CA GLN A 2 -10.67 12.03 -9.31
C GLN A 2 -11.80 12.24 -10.32
N LEU A 3 -11.62 11.71 -11.54
CA LEU A 3 -12.51 11.93 -12.69
C LEU A 3 -13.76 11.02 -12.67
N GLN A 4 -13.81 10.05 -11.76
CA GLN A 4 -14.92 9.09 -11.66
C GLN A 4 -15.38 8.93 -10.22
N PRO A 5 -16.69 9.02 -9.94
CA PRO A 5 -17.26 8.72 -8.63
C PRO A 5 -16.93 7.29 -8.21
N VAL A 6 -16.67 7.10 -6.91
CA VAL A 6 -16.51 5.79 -6.27
C VAL A 6 -17.78 5.53 -5.47
N GLY A 7 -18.47 4.43 -5.72
CA GLY A 7 -19.83 4.18 -5.23
C GLY A 7 -19.93 3.26 -4.01
N TYR A 8 -18.88 2.49 -3.71
CA TYR A 8 -18.85 1.55 -2.58
C TYR A 8 -17.41 1.27 -2.12
N PRO A 9 -17.22 0.81 -0.86
CA PRO A 9 -15.89 0.45 -0.34
C PRO A 9 -15.17 -0.56 -1.23
N PHE A 10 -13.85 -0.39 -1.38
CA PHE A 10 -12.96 -1.26 -2.15
C PHE A 10 -13.22 -1.32 -3.67
N GLN A 11 -14.09 -0.45 -4.21
CA GLN A 11 -14.24 -0.34 -5.67
C GLN A 11 -12.95 0.15 -6.35
N ARG A 12 -12.18 0.99 -5.67
CA ARG A 12 -10.89 1.49 -6.14
C ARG A 12 -9.95 1.67 -4.97
N VAL A 13 -8.79 1.02 -5.05
CA VAL A 13 -7.71 1.16 -4.09
C VAL A 13 -6.54 1.84 -4.80
N GLY A 14 -6.00 2.89 -4.20
CA GLY A 14 -4.69 3.42 -4.59
C GLY A 14 -3.63 2.77 -3.76
N MET A 15 -2.55 2.34 -4.40
CA MET A 15 -1.42 1.72 -3.73
C MET A 15 -0.14 2.47 -4.07
N ASP A 16 0.77 2.56 -3.11
CA ASP A 16 2.10 3.14 -3.30
C ASP A 16 3.14 2.44 -2.43
N LEU A 17 4.41 2.53 -2.82
CA LEU A 17 5.54 1.99 -2.07
C LEU A 17 6.46 3.11 -1.62
N VAL A 18 6.67 3.21 -0.32
CA VAL A 18 7.62 4.13 0.29
C VAL A 18 8.92 3.39 0.60
N GLY A 19 10.04 3.87 0.06
CA GLY A 19 11.36 3.37 0.39
C GLY A 19 12.36 3.48 -0.77
N PRO A 20 13.57 2.91 -0.61
CA PRO A 20 14.05 2.21 0.58
C PRO A 20 14.32 3.15 1.77
N LEU A 21 13.89 2.73 2.96
CA LEU A 21 14.16 3.37 4.25
C LEU A 21 15.33 2.66 4.97
N GLU A 22 15.68 3.16 6.16
CA GLU A 22 16.58 2.45 7.07
C GLU A 22 16.01 1.06 7.40
N GLU A 23 16.89 0.07 7.42
CA GLU A 23 16.48 -1.30 7.67
C GLU A 23 16.12 -1.49 9.14
N THR A 24 14.90 -1.97 9.37
CA THR A 24 14.45 -2.36 10.71
C THR A 24 15.15 -3.64 11.17
N ARG A 25 15.08 -3.95 12.46
CA ARG A 25 15.62 -5.21 13.02
C ARG A 25 15.02 -6.48 12.38
N ASN A 26 13.85 -6.36 11.76
CA ASN A 26 13.16 -7.47 11.09
C ASN A 26 13.47 -7.52 9.59
N GLY A 27 14.43 -6.74 9.08
CA GLY A 27 14.81 -6.71 7.67
C GLY A 27 13.88 -5.91 6.76
N ASN A 28 12.86 -5.22 7.32
CA ASN A 28 11.97 -4.38 6.51
C ASN A 28 12.62 -3.05 6.13
N ARG A 29 12.44 -2.65 4.87
CA ARG A 29 13.01 -1.44 4.26
C ARG A 29 11.99 -0.63 3.45
N TYR A 30 10.79 -1.17 3.25
CA TYR A 30 9.74 -0.54 2.47
C TYR A 30 8.43 -0.53 3.26
N ILE A 31 7.56 0.42 2.93
CA ILE A 31 6.18 0.46 3.41
C ILE A 31 5.27 0.42 2.19
N LEU A 32 4.44 -0.61 2.08
CA LEU A 32 3.33 -0.63 1.13
C LEU A 32 2.15 0.11 1.77
N VAL A 33 1.65 1.13 1.08
CA VAL A 33 0.45 1.86 1.49
C VAL A 33 -0.68 1.51 0.54
N ALA A 34 -1.84 1.12 1.08
CA ALA A 34 -3.07 0.90 0.33
C ALA A 34 -4.16 1.79 0.90
N CYS A 35 -4.90 2.49 0.04
CA CYS A 35 -5.98 3.38 0.47
C CYS A 35 -7.25 3.11 -0.33
N ASP A 36 -8.34 2.79 0.36
CA ASP A 36 -9.66 2.73 -0.27
C ASP A 36 -10.15 4.13 -0.62
N TYR A 37 -10.46 4.37 -1.90
CA TYR A 37 -10.84 5.68 -2.37
C TYR A 37 -12.24 6.11 -1.91
N PHE A 38 -13.11 5.17 -1.55
CA PHE A 38 -14.45 5.47 -1.06
C PHE A 38 -14.40 5.95 0.40
N SER A 39 -13.92 5.10 1.31
CA SER A 39 -13.86 5.39 2.75
C SER A 39 -12.68 6.27 3.16
N LYS A 40 -11.68 6.44 2.29
CA LYS A 40 -10.37 7.05 2.59
C LYS A 40 -9.58 6.31 3.68
N TRP A 41 -9.91 5.04 3.91
CA TRP A 41 -9.22 4.19 4.88
C TRP A 41 -7.82 3.82 4.39
N PRO A 42 -6.74 4.17 5.14
CA PRO A 42 -5.38 3.80 4.80
C PRO A 42 -4.92 2.54 5.56
N GLU A 43 -4.20 1.67 4.87
CA GLU A 43 -3.48 0.53 5.43
C GLU A 43 -2.00 0.61 5.04
N ALA A 44 -1.12 0.21 5.95
CA ALA A 44 0.32 0.26 5.78
C ALA A 44 0.96 -1.06 6.21
N PHE A 45 1.79 -1.63 5.33
CA PHE A 45 2.44 -2.92 5.53
C PHE A 45 3.96 -2.76 5.40
N ALA A 46 4.71 -3.31 6.35
CA ALA A 46 6.16 -3.29 6.32
C ALA A 46 6.70 -4.43 5.45
N LEU A 47 7.56 -4.11 4.48
CA LEU A 47 8.12 -5.07 3.51
C LEU A 47 9.65 -5.06 3.51
N PRO A 48 10.30 -6.21 3.26
CA PRO A 48 11.76 -6.29 3.09
C PRO A 48 12.25 -5.75 1.74
N ASN A 49 11.45 -5.87 0.69
CA ASN A 49 11.78 -5.40 -0.66
C ASN A 49 10.52 -4.94 -1.43
N ALA A 50 10.73 -4.35 -2.60
CA ALA A 50 9.67 -3.86 -3.49
C ALA A 50 9.30 -4.86 -4.62
N GLU A 51 9.55 -6.15 -4.43
CA GLU A 51 9.25 -7.15 -5.45
C GLU A 51 7.76 -7.47 -5.51
N ALA A 52 7.25 -7.74 -6.71
CA ALA A 52 5.82 -8.04 -6.93
C ALA A 52 5.33 -9.22 -6.07
N ARG A 53 6.16 -10.24 -5.85
CA ARG A 53 5.80 -11.40 -5.00
C ARG A 53 5.62 -11.00 -3.54
N THR A 54 6.50 -10.14 -3.03
CA THR A 54 6.45 -9.63 -1.65
C THR A 54 5.23 -8.74 -1.45
N VAL A 55 4.94 -7.86 -2.41
CA VAL A 55 3.74 -7.00 -2.39
C VAL A 55 2.47 -7.83 -2.43
N ALA A 56 2.40 -8.84 -3.31
CA ALA A 56 1.22 -9.70 -3.44
C ALA A 56 0.96 -10.56 -2.20
N ALA A 57 1.99 -10.91 -1.43
CA ALA A 57 1.85 -11.69 -0.19
C ALA A 57 1.49 -10.83 1.04
N ALA A 58 1.55 -9.50 0.92
CA ALA A 58 1.31 -8.58 2.03
C ALA A 58 -0.12 -8.02 2.09
N LEU A 59 -0.88 -8.15 0.99
CA LEU A 59 -2.31 -7.86 0.91
C LEU A 59 -3.15 -9.07 1.32
#